data_AF-W1X5R4-F1
#
_entry.id   AF-W1X5R4-F1
#
_cell.length_a   1.000
_cell.length_b   1.000
_cell.length_c   1.000
_cell.angle_alpha   90.00
_cell.angle_beta   90.00
_cell.angle_gamma   90.00
#
_symmetry.space_group_name_H-M   'P 1'
#
loop_
_entity.id
_entity.type
_entity.pdbx_description
1 polymer ?
#
loop_
_entity_poly.entity_id
_entity_poly.type
_entity_poly.pdbx_seq_one_letter_code
_entity_poly.pdbx_strand_id
1 'polypeptide(L)' 'MLKREMNIADYDAELWQAMEQEKVRQEEHIELIASENYPSPR' A
#
# COMPACT_ATOMS: atom_id res chain seq x y z
N MET A 1 -9.22 0.45 -25.01
CA MET A 1 -8.16 -0.50 -24.64
C MET A 1 -7.54 -0.04 -23.33
N LEU A 2 -7.28 -0.94 -22.39
CA LEU A 2 -6.55 -0.64 -21.16
C LEU A 2 -5.05 -0.52 -21.48
N LYS A 3 -4.42 0.56 -21.02
CA LYS A 3 -2.98 0.77 -21.22
C LYS A 3 -2.21 0.34 -19.98
N ARG A 4 -1.05 -0.25 -20.17
CA ARG A 4 -0.18 -0.71 -19.07
C ARG A 4 0.39 0.43 -18.21
N GLU A 5 0.45 1.63 -18.75
CA GLU A 5 0.95 2.83 -18.06
C GLU A 5 -0.06 3.43 -17.08
N MET A 6 -1.33 3.02 -17.14
CA MET A 6 -2.34 3.48 -16.20
C MET A 6 -2.01 2.98 -14.79
N ASN A 7 -1.80 3.91 -13.87
CA ASN A 7 -1.44 3.62 -12.49
C ASN A 7 -2.19 4.57 -11.53
N ILE A 8 -2.20 4.24 -10.24
CA ILE A 8 -2.96 5.00 -9.23
C ILE A 8 -2.28 6.33 -8.93
N ALA A 9 -0.94 6.38 -8.89
CA ALA A 9 -0.18 7.59 -8.57
C ALA A 9 -0.52 8.78 -9.49
N ASP A 10 -0.63 8.53 -10.80
CA ASP A 10 -0.91 9.57 -11.79
C ASP A 10 -2.41 9.91 -11.90
N TYR A 11 -3.30 9.01 -11.49
CA TYR A 11 -4.74 9.17 -11.62
C TYR A 11 -5.39 9.77 -10.36
N ASP A 12 -4.99 9.27 -9.20
CA ASP A 12 -5.54 9.63 -7.88
C ASP A 12 -4.39 9.77 -6.87
N ALA A 13 -3.86 10.99 -6.80
CA ALA A 13 -2.73 11.32 -5.93
C ALA A 13 -3.08 11.23 -4.44
N GLU A 14 -4.33 11.50 -4.06
CA GLU A 14 -4.77 11.44 -2.66
C GLU A 14 -4.80 9.98 -2.17
N LEU A 15 -5.40 9.09 -2.97
CA LEU A 15 -5.41 7.65 -2.66
C LEU A 15 -4.00 7.08 -2.64
N TRP A 16 -3.17 7.43 -3.63
CA TRP A 16 -1.78 6.98 -3.68
C TRP A 16 -0.99 7.39 -2.44
N GLN A 17 -1.13 8.65 -2.02
CA GLN A 17 -0.47 9.16 -0.82
C GLN A 17 -0.89 8.38 0.43
N ALA A 18 -2.18 8.02 0.57
CA ALA A 18 -2.66 7.20 1.68
C ALA A 18 -2.08 5.78 1.66
N MET A 19 -1.95 5.16 0.49
CA MET A 19 -1.34 3.83 0.33
C MET A 19 0.13 3.83 0.75
N GLU A 20 0.90 4.83 0.33
CA GLU A 20 2.31 4.94 0.69
C GLU A 20 2.48 5.20 2.20
N GLN A 21 1.59 5.99 2.81
CA GLN A 21 1.59 6.19 4.27
C GLN A 21 1.30 4.88 5.02
N GLU A 22 0.35 4.06 4.58
CA GLU A 22 0.07 2.77 5.22
C GLU A 22 1.26 1.81 5.11
N LYS A 23 1.94 1.80 3.97
CA LYS A 23 3.16 1.00 3.79
C LYS A 23 4.25 1.41 4.80
N VAL A 24 4.51 2.71 4.95
CA VAL A 24 5.46 3.23 5.95
C VAL A 24 5.00 2.89 7.37
N ARG A 25 3.72 3.05 7.67
CA ARG A 25 3.15 2.74 8.98
C ARG A 25 3.38 1.28 9.37
N GLN A 26 3.22 0.33 8.44
CA GLN A 26 3.49 -1.09 8.67
C GLN A 26 4.97 -1.37 8.97
N GLU A 27 5.90 -0.59 8.40
CA GLU A 27 7.33 -0.73 8.67
C GLU A 27 7.74 -0.10 10.02
N GLU A 28 7.14 1.03 10.39
CA GLU A 28 7.49 1.78 11.60
C GLU A 28 6.78 1.28 12.87
N HIS A 29 5.69 0.53 12.74
CA HIS A 29 4.90 0.05 13.87
C HIS A 29 5.17 -1.42 14.19
N ILE A 30 5.30 -1.74 15.49
CA ILE A 30 5.33 -3.13 15.94
C ILE A 30 3.89 -3.65 16.02
N GLU A 31 3.52 -4.52 15.10
CA GLU A 31 2.20 -5.14 15.10
C GLU A 31 2.15 -6.32 16.08
N LEU A 32 1.38 -6.13 17.15
CA LEU A 32 1.15 -7.12 18.22
C LEU A 32 -0.27 -7.69 18.20
N ILE A 33 -1.00 -7.45 17.12
CA ILE A 33 -2.37 -7.93 16.94
C ILE A 33 -2.31 -9.41 16.58
N ALA A 34 -2.88 -10.26 17.44
CA ALA A 34 -2.76 -11.72 17.33
C ALA A 34 -3.32 -12.32 16.02
N SER A 35 -4.21 -11.60 15.33
CA SER A 35 -4.81 -12.02 14.08
C SER A 35 -4.08 -11.52 12.84
N GLU A 36 -3.11 -10.62 12.99
CA GLU A 36 -2.43 -9.98 11.86
C GLU A 36 -1.14 -10.70 11.48
N ASN A 37 -0.77 -10.56 10.20
CA ASN A 37 0.43 -11.15 9.63
C ASN A 37 0.83 -10.41 8.35
N TYR A 38 2.08 -10.56 7.91
CA TYR A 38 2.58 -10.03 6.65
C TYR A 38 2.68 -11.14 5.60
N PRO A 39 1.82 -11.14 4.55
CA PRO A 39 1.89 -12.15 3.51
C PRO A 39 3.13 -11.97 2.63
N SER A 40 3.59 -13.07 2.03
CA SER A 40 4.66 -13.06 1.03
C SER A 40 4.25 -12.21 -0.19
N PRO A 41 5.20 -11.50 -0.85
CA PRO A 41 4.94 -10.80 -2.12
C PRO A 41 4.63 -11.72 -3.33
N ARG A 42 4.52 -13.04 -3.14
CA ARG A 42 4.40 -14.04 -4.21
C ARG A 42 3.04 -14.72 -4.19
#